data_AF-A0A357M832-F1
#
_entry.id   AF-A0A357M832-F1
#
_cell.length_a   1.000
_cell.length_b   1.000
_cell.length_c   1.000
_cell.angle_alpha   90.00
_cell.angle_beta   90.00
_cell.angle_gamma   90.00
#
_symmetry.space_group_name_H-M   'P 1'
#
loop_
_entity.id
_entity.type
_entity.pdbx_description
1 polymer ?
#
loop_
_entity_poly.entity_id
_entity_poly.type
_entity_poly.pdbx_seq_one_letter_code
_entity_poly.pdbx_strand_id
1 'polypeptide(L)'
;MRTHTKKLLSILLVLSLMFTLAACGGKDAAPAADSNGVQVFEGVGQGKHGDIKVQVSLLDNKITDIKVTEHKENEVLAEPVYTQLKQDVMATNSAKVDAISGSTVTSKGYLEAIQDAITKSGLTLVAGAAVSGSKDKEEVEQTYDVVVIGAGGAGFSAAIEAKSAGANVVLLEKMPAVGGNTLISGGEMNAPDNWVERALGITDDTAELFYNDTMKGGDTLGDTKMVRILAENALTS
;
A
#
# COMPACT_ATOMS: atom_id res chain seq x y z
N MET A 1 34.51 6.67 62.31
CA MET A 1 33.88 6.01 61.13
C MET A 1 33.05 6.93 60.21
N ARG A 2 32.95 8.25 60.43
CA ARG A 2 32.06 9.15 59.65
C ARG A 2 32.75 10.03 58.59
N THR A 3 34.09 10.02 58.52
CA THR A 3 34.89 10.87 57.61
C THR A 3 35.40 10.13 56.38
N HIS A 4 35.58 8.80 56.45
CA HIS A 4 36.00 7.96 55.31
C HIS A 4 34.86 7.67 54.33
N THR A 5 33.63 7.55 54.81
CA THR A 5 32.44 7.32 53.98
C THR A 5 32.08 8.51 53.09
N LYS A 6 32.36 9.75 53.51
CA LYS A 6 32.17 10.94 52.68
C LYS A 6 33.21 11.05 51.56
N LYS A 7 34.47 10.68 51.83
CA LYS A 7 35.53 10.66 50.80
C LYS A 7 35.30 9.55 49.76
N LEU A 8 34.82 8.38 50.17
CA LEU A 8 34.44 7.32 49.23
C LEU A 8 33.20 7.70 48.39
N LEU A 9 32.21 8.39 48.98
CA LEU A 9 31.03 8.85 48.23
C LEU A 9 31.37 9.97 47.23
N SER A 10 32.31 10.87 47.57
CA SER A 10 32.80 11.89 46.64
C SER A 10 33.67 11.31 45.52
N ILE A 11 34.46 10.26 45.78
CA ILE A 11 35.24 9.58 44.74
C ILE A 11 34.32 8.76 43.82
N LEU A 12 33.26 8.13 44.35
CA LEU A 12 32.27 7.41 43.55
C LEU A 12 31.43 8.36 42.66
N LEU A 13 31.14 9.58 43.14
CA LEU A 13 30.40 10.60 42.39
C LEU A 13 31.25 11.27 41.29
N VAL A 14 32.57 11.35 41.48
CA VAL A 14 33.50 11.86 40.45
C VAL A 14 33.82 10.79 39.41
N LEU A 15 33.84 9.50 39.80
CA LEU A 15 34.02 8.39 38.87
C LEU A 15 32.78 8.12 38.01
N SER A 16 31.56 8.38 38.51
CA SER A 16 30.34 8.34 37.70
C SER A 16 30.20 9.55 36.76
N LEU A 17 30.85 10.68 37.08
CA LEU A 17 30.90 11.85 36.20
C LEU A 17 31.94 11.72 35.08
N MET A 18 32.96 10.88 35.24
CA MET A 18 33.96 10.57 34.21
C MET A 18 33.52 9.53 33.17
N PHE A 19 32.39 8.84 33.38
CA PHE A 19 31.80 7.92 32.39
C PHE A 19 30.80 8.60 31.43
N THR A 20 30.65 9.92 31.48
CA THR A 20 29.71 10.68 30.62
C THR A 20 30.39 11.55 29.55
N LEU A 21 31.70 11.40 29.32
CA LEU A 21 32.44 12.13 28.26
C LEU A 21 32.98 11.24 27.12
N ALA A 22 32.21 10.23 26.72
CA ALA A 22 32.43 9.51 25.46
C ALA A 22 31.12 9.36 24.65
N ALA A 23 30.26 10.38 24.70
CA ALA A 23 29.00 10.40 23.96
C ALA A 23 28.77 11.77 23.31
N CYS A 24 29.64 12.14 22.37
CA CYS A 24 29.39 13.14 21.34
C CYS A 24 30.45 12.94 20.25
N GLY A 25 30.03 12.50 19.06
CA GLY A 25 30.90 12.55 17.88
C GLY A 25 30.77 11.41 16.85
N GLY A 26 29.95 10.39 17.10
CA GLY A 26 29.60 9.43 16.06
C GLY A 26 28.59 10.05 15.10
N LYS A 27 29.05 10.85 14.13
CA LYS A 27 28.40 10.80 12.82
C LYS A 27 28.59 9.36 12.37
N ASP A 28 27.50 8.59 12.25
CA ASP A 28 27.56 7.34 11.51
C ASP A 28 28.27 7.66 10.20
N ALA A 29 29.46 7.08 10.04
CA ALA A 29 30.26 7.33 8.86
C ALA A 29 29.40 6.90 7.67
N ALA A 30 29.20 7.81 6.72
CA ALA A 30 28.54 7.49 5.48
C ALA A 30 29.18 6.21 4.90
N PRO A 31 28.38 5.23 4.44
CA PRO A 31 28.88 4.02 3.80
C PRO A 31 29.91 4.39 2.76
N ALA A 32 31.06 3.69 2.76
CA ALA A 32 32.14 3.96 1.83
C ALA A 32 31.58 3.93 0.40
N ALA A 33 31.80 5.02 -0.33
CA ALA A 33 31.41 5.10 -1.73
C ALA A 33 32.08 3.97 -2.52
N ASP A 34 31.36 3.37 -3.47
CA ASP A 34 31.96 2.40 -4.37
C ASP A 34 33.01 3.05 -5.27
N SER A 35 33.67 2.24 -6.10
CA SER A 35 34.68 2.71 -7.07
C SER A 35 34.19 3.79 -8.05
N ASN A 36 32.88 4.01 -8.15
CA ASN A 36 32.25 5.01 -9.00
C ASN A 36 31.71 6.22 -8.22
N GLY A 37 31.97 6.29 -6.90
CA GLY A 37 31.49 7.39 -6.05
C GLY A 37 30.04 7.22 -5.56
N VAL A 38 29.39 6.09 -5.82
CA VAL A 38 28.01 5.83 -5.39
C VAL A 38 28.00 5.43 -3.92
N GLN A 39 27.20 6.12 -3.12
CA GLN A 39 26.98 5.81 -1.70
C GLN A 39 25.62 5.12 -1.55
N VAL A 40 25.57 4.02 -0.80
CA VAL A 40 24.35 3.23 -0.61
C VAL A 40 23.92 3.29 0.84
N PHE A 41 22.69 3.74 1.09
CA PHE A 41 22.14 3.90 2.44
C PHE A 41 20.93 3.00 2.65
N GLU A 42 20.84 2.40 3.84
CA GLU A 42 19.70 1.59 4.23
C GLU A 42 18.66 2.41 5.00
N GLY A 43 17.41 2.23 4.61
CA GLY A 43 16.27 2.89 5.21
C GLY A 43 15.16 1.92 5.56
N VAL A 44 14.39 2.26 6.59
CA VAL A 44 13.28 1.45 7.09
C VAL A 44 12.03 2.31 7.24
N GLY A 45 10.88 1.79 6.82
CA GLY A 45 9.57 2.44 6.99
C GLY A 45 8.46 1.43 7.23
N GLN A 46 7.33 1.89 7.76
CA GLN A 46 6.27 0.99 8.22
C GLN A 46 5.23 0.73 7.12
N GLY A 47 5.23 -0.48 6.55
CA GLY A 47 4.22 -0.96 5.61
C GLY A 47 2.94 -1.48 6.29
N LYS A 48 2.00 -1.97 5.47
CA LYS A 48 0.72 -2.54 5.90
C LYS A 48 0.90 -3.87 6.66
N HIS A 49 1.85 -4.68 6.23
CA HIS A 49 2.08 -6.04 6.74
C HIS A 49 3.41 -6.18 7.51
N GLY A 50 4.12 -5.09 7.74
CA GLY A 50 5.37 -5.04 8.49
C GLY A 50 6.33 -4.02 7.92
N ASP A 51 7.58 -4.10 8.35
CA ASP A 51 8.62 -3.16 7.94
C ASP A 51 8.99 -3.38 6.46
N ILE A 52 9.23 -2.28 5.76
CA ILE A 52 9.78 -2.24 4.42
C ILE A 52 11.20 -1.69 4.55
N LYS A 53 12.19 -2.48 4.10
CA LYS A 53 13.60 -2.08 4.07
C LYS A 53 14.03 -1.81 2.64
N VAL A 54 14.75 -0.71 2.46
CA VAL A 54 15.26 -0.29 1.15
C VAL A 54 16.74 0.04 1.21
N GLN A 55 17.42 -0.15 0.09
CA GLN A 55 18.73 0.42 -0.20
C GLN A 55 18.56 1.54 -1.23
N VAL A 56 19.01 2.73 -0.87
CA VAL A 56 19.00 3.92 -1.74
C VAL A 56 20.42 4.23 -2.18
N SER A 57 20.65 4.24 -3.49
CA SER A 57 21.93 4.61 -4.10
C SER A 57 21.95 6.10 -4.44
N LEU A 58 22.98 6.80 -3.99
CA LEU A 58 23.17 8.25 -4.16
C LEU A 58 24.49 8.54 -4.85
N LEU A 59 24.47 9.39 -5.86
CA LEU A 59 25.65 9.94 -6.54
C LEU A 59 25.45 11.45 -6.74
N ASP A 60 26.39 12.28 -6.30
CA ASP A 60 26.34 13.74 -6.47
C ASP A 60 25.01 14.39 -6.06
N ASN A 61 24.50 14.02 -4.87
CA ASN A 61 23.20 14.47 -4.32
C ASN A 61 21.98 14.07 -5.17
N LYS A 62 22.10 13.05 -6.02
CA LYS A 62 21.00 12.46 -6.80
C LYS A 62 20.76 11.00 -6.44
N ILE A 63 19.49 10.63 -6.35
CA ILE A 63 19.05 9.24 -6.25
C ILE A 63 19.24 8.57 -7.62
N THR A 64 20.06 7.53 -7.67
CA THR A 64 20.36 6.78 -8.90
C THR A 64 19.69 5.42 -8.93
N ASP A 65 19.39 4.84 -7.77
CA ASP A 65 18.68 3.58 -7.67
C ASP A 65 18.01 3.42 -6.31
N ILE A 66 16.96 2.61 -6.27
CA ILE A 66 16.27 2.20 -5.05
C ILE A 66 15.94 0.72 -5.19
N LYS A 67 16.34 -0.08 -4.19
CA LYS A 67 16.06 -1.52 -4.13
C LYS A 67 15.32 -1.83 -2.85
N VAL A 68 14.21 -2.55 -2.94
CA VAL A 68 13.57 -3.14 -1.77
C VAL A 68 14.38 -4.38 -1.39
N THR A 69 14.86 -4.45 -0.15
CA THR A 69 15.69 -5.55 0.35
C THR A 69 14.92 -6.52 1.23
N GLU A 70 13.87 -6.04 1.91
CA GLU A 70 13.01 -6.86 2.76
C GLU A 70 11.62 -6.21 2.86
N HIS A 71 10.56 -7.00 2.76
CA HIS A 71 9.20 -6.57 3.08
C HIS A 71 8.31 -7.76 3.42
N LYS A 72 7.14 -7.48 4.00
CA LYS A 72 6.09 -8.48 4.28
C LYS A 72 4.78 -8.23 3.52
N GLU A 73 4.79 -7.27 2.59
CA GLU A 73 3.65 -6.98 1.71
C GLU A 73 3.36 -8.13 0.75
N ASN A 74 2.14 -8.18 0.22
CA ASN A 74 1.79 -9.09 -0.88
C ASN A 74 2.58 -8.69 -2.14
N GLU A 75 3.47 -9.56 -2.61
CA GLU A 75 4.39 -9.30 -3.72
C GLU A 75 3.68 -8.82 -4.99
N VAL A 76 2.59 -9.50 -5.39
CA VAL A 76 1.85 -9.19 -6.62
C VAL A 76 1.25 -7.79 -6.59
N LEU A 77 0.79 -7.33 -5.42
CA LEU A 77 0.18 -6.01 -5.26
C LEU A 77 1.22 -4.91 -4.98
N ALA A 78 2.34 -5.26 -4.35
CA ALA A 78 3.36 -4.31 -3.92
C ALA A 78 4.37 -3.97 -5.03
N GLU A 79 4.72 -4.93 -5.90
CA GLU A 79 5.69 -4.71 -6.98
C GLU A 79 5.34 -3.53 -7.92
N PRO A 80 4.09 -3.40 -8.40
CA PRO A 80 3.70 -2.23 -9.20
C PRO A 80 3.82 -0.92 -8.43
N VAL A 81 3.54 -0.94 -7.12
CA VAL A 81 3.61 0.23 -6.24
C VAL A 81 5.06 0.68 -6.09
N TYR A 82 5.97 -0.25 -5.78
CA TYR A 82 7.40 0.06 -5.63
C TYR A 82 8.02 0.51 -6.94
N THR A 83 7.66 -0.12 -8.06
CA THR A 83 8.17 0.24 -9.39
C THR A 83 7.78 1.67 -9.76
N GLN A 84 6.50 2.03 -9.61
CA GLN A 84 6.01 3.37 -9.93
C GLN A 84 6.60 4.43 -8.99
N LEU A 85 6.56 4.21 -7.67
CA LEU A 85 7.12 5.17 -6.71
C LEU A 85 8.63 5.33 -6.85
N LYS A 86 9.37 4.27 -7.19
CA LYS A 86 10.80 4.36 -7.53
C LYS A 86 11.03 5.33 -8.68
N GLN A 87 10.25 5.22 -9.75
CA GLN A 87 10.36 6.11 -10.90
C GLN A 87 10.05 7.56 -10.51
N ASP A 88 8.97 7.79 -9.75
CA ASP A 88 8.56 9.14 -9.33
C ASP A 88 9.58 9.78 -8.38
N VAL A 89 10.12 9.03 -7.44
CA VAL A 89 11.17 9.49 -6.50
C VAL A 89 12.45 9.81 -7.24
N MET A 90 12.88 8.96 -8.18
CA MET A 90 14.07 9.21 -8.99
C MET A 90 13.90 10.42 -9.92
N ALA A 91 12.70 10.59 -10.51
CA ALA A 91 12.39 11.73 -11.37
C ALA A 91 12.35 13.07 -10.61
N THR A 92 11.74 13.09 -9.42
CA THR A 92 11.68 14.27 -8.55
C THR A 92 12.95 14.52 -7.74
N ASN A 93 13.81 13.50 -7.64
CA ASN A 93 14.90 13.42 -6.67
C ASN A 93 14.41 13.71 -5.23
N SER A 94 13.25 13.17 -4.85
CA SER A 94 12.59 13.44 -3.57
C SER A 94 11.70 12.29 -3.10
N ALA A 95 11.69 12.01 -1.79
CA ALA A 95 10.71 11.09 -1.19
C ALA A 95 9.32 11.74 -1.01
N LYS A 96 9.16 13.02 -1.33
CA LYS A 96 7.89 13.77 -1.21
C LYS A 96 7.05 13.64 -2.47
N VAL A 97 6.68 12.42 -2.82
CA VAL A 97 5.75 12.12 -3.90
C VAL A 97 4.42 11.62 -3.34
N ASP A 98 3.36 11.70 -4.14
CA ASP A 98 2.05 11.26 -3.70
C ASP A 98 1.99 9.74 -3.54
N ALA A 99 1.30 9.31 -2.48
CA ALA A 99 1.04 7.89 -2.27
C ALA A 99 0.14 7.34 -3.39
N ILE A 100 0.40 6.10 -3.81
CA ILE A 100 -0.47 5.42 -4.75
C ILE A 100 -1.78 5.11 -4.04
N SER A 101 -2.86 5.51 -4.71
CA SER A 101 -4.20 5.32 -4.21
C SER A 101 -4.48 3.85 -3.93
N GLY A 102 -5.21 3.56 -2.83
CA GLY A 102 -5.56 2.24 -2.31
C GLY A 102 -4.40 1.34 -1.87
N SER A 103 -3.16 1.76 -2.11
CA SER A 103 -1.95 1.24 -1.47
C SER A 103 -1.34 2.26 -0.52
N THR A 104 -2.18 3.05 0.18
CA THR A 104 -1.72 4.21 0.95
C THR A 104 -0.72 3.85 2.05
N VAL A 105 -0.95 2.76 2.77
CA VAL A 105 -0.06 2.34 3.87
C VAL A 105 1.27 1.84 3.32
N THR A 106 1.22 0.96 2.31
CA THR A 106 2.41 0.44 1.62
C THR A 106 3.23 1.56 0.96
N SER A 107 2.56 2.52 0.30
CA SER A 107 3.21 3.67 -0.33
C SER A 107 3.90 4.55 0.70
N LYS A 108 3.21 4.89 1.79
CA LYS A 108 3.80 5.70 2.87
C LYS A 108 4.99 4.99 3.52
N GLY A 109 4.86 3.70 3.84
CA GLY A 109 5.95 2.91 4.40
C GLY A 109 7.18 2.87 3.49
N TYR A 110 6.99 2.71 2.18
CA TYR A 110 8.09 2.76 1.21
C TYR A 110 8.75 4.14 1.13
N LEU A 111 7.95 5.22 1.08
CA LEU A 111 8.47 6.59 1.04
C LEU A 111 9.15 7.01 2.35
N GLU A 112 8.65 6.53 3.49
CA GLU A 112 9.30 6.67 4.80
C GLU A 112 10.64 5.97 4.82
N ALA A 113 10.74 4.74 4.30
CA ALA A 113 11.99 4.00 4.20
C ALA A 113 13.03 4.76 3.34
N ILE A 114 12.60 5.32 2.21
CA ILE A 114 13.48 6.15 1.36
C ILE A 114 13.90 7.43 2.10
N GLN A 115 12.96 8.11 2.77
CA GLN A 115 13.25 9.33 3.51
C GLN A 115 14.20 9.09 4.69
N ASP A 116 14.10 7.94 5.35
CA ASP A 116 15.02 7.49 6.40
C ASP A 116 16.44 7.29 5.83
N ALA A 117 16.58 6.59 4.71
CA ALA A 117 17.87 6.44 4.02
C ALA A 117 18.49 7.78 3.60
N ILE A 118 17.69 8.70 3.06
CA ILE A 118 18.14 10.06 2.70
C ILE A 118 18.60 10.82 3.95
N THR A 119 17.86 10.72 5.05
CA THR A 119 18.20 11.40 6.31
C THR A 119 19.52 10.89 6.87
N LYS A 120 19.73 9.56 6.86
CA LYS A 120 20.98 8.92 7.27
C LYS A 120 22.17 9.30 6.39
N SER A 121 21.93 9.64 5.12
CA SER A 121 23.00 10.10 4.23
C SER A 121 23.62 11.44 4.63
N GLY A 122 22.85 12.28 5.35
CA GLY A 122 23.24 13.66 5.64
C GLY A 122 23.37 14.54 4.40
N LEU A 123 23.04 14.03 3.19
CA LEU A 123 23.07 14.78 1.95
C LEU A 123 21.80 15.62 1.79
N THR A 124 21.98 16.85 1.33
CA THR A 124 20.85 17.66 0.87
C THR A 124 20.66 17.39 -0.61
N LEU A 125 19.56 16.72 -0.96
CA LEU A 125 19.25 16.44 -2.36
C LEU A 125 19.01 17.74 -3.13
N VAL A 126 19.56 17.82 -4.33
CA VAL A 126 19.21 18.90 -5.26
C VAL A 126 17.87 18.54 -5.87
N ALA A 127 16.80 19.24 -5.48
CA ALA A 127 15.47 18.97 -5.99
C ALA A 127 15.51 18.88 -7.53
N GLY A 128 15.05 17.73 -8.07
CA GLY A 128 14.76 17.64 -9.49
C GLY A 128 13.68 18.65 -9.85
N ALA A 129 13.47 18.91 -11.14
CA ALA A 129 12.25 19.60 -11.55
C ALA A 129 11.09 18.87 -10.87
N ALA A 130 10.38 19.57 -9.98
CA ALA A 130 9.25 18.99 -9.30
C ALA A 130 8.38 18.37 -10.40
N VAL A 131 8.14 17.07 -10.31
CA VAL A 131 7.04 16.46 -11.05
C VAL A 131 5.80 16.97 -10.32
N SER A 132 5.51 18.25 -10.56
CA SER A 132 4.26 18.85 -10.25
C SER A 132 3.27 18.04 -11.07
N GLY A 133 2.58 17.11 -10.39
CA GLY A 133 1.38 16.47 -10.91
C GLY A 133 0.28 17.47 -11.24
N SER A 134 0.51 18.78 -11.04
CA SER A 134 -0.22 19.83 -11.73
C SER A 134 0.46 20.10 -13.08
N LYS A 135 0.30 19.19 -14.04
CA LYS A 135 0.00 19.70 -15.38
C LYS A 135 -1.22 20.58 -15.18
N ASP A 136 -1.20 21.82 -15.67
CA ASP A 136 -2.44 22.55 -15.93
C ASP A 136 -3.35 21.56 -16.66
N LYS A 137 -4.30 20.97 -15.92
CA LYS A 137 -5.29 20.09 -16.50
C LYS A 137 -6.10 21.05 -17.33
N GLU A 138 -5.83 21.11 -18.63
CA GLU A 138 -6.92 21.39 -19.56
C GLU A 138 -8.05 20.49 -19.07
N GLU A 139 -9.12 21.13 -18.61
CA GLU A 139 -10.29 20.45 -18.12
C GLU A 139 -10.96 19.87 -19.37
N VAL A 140 -10.45 18.71 -19.80
CA VAL A 140 -10.98 18.00 -20.96
C VAL A 140 -12.30 17.40 -20.51
N GLU A 141 -13.37 18.11 -20.82
CA GLU A 141 -14.73 17.60 -20.63
C GLU A 141 -14.94 16.41 -21.57
N GLN A 142 -15.30 15.26 -20.99
CA GLN A 142 -15.64 14.05 -21.73
C GLN A 142 -17.05 13.62 -21.31
N THR A 143 -17.90 13.32 -22.30
CA THR A 143 -19.29 12.94 -22.07
C THR A 143 -19.49 11.44 -22.28
N TYR A 144 -20.15 10.81 -21.32
CA TYR A 144 -20.53 9.40 -21.34
C TYR A 144 -21.97 9.25 -20.86
N ASP A 145 -22.66 8.20 -21.29
CA ASP A 145 -24.00 7.89 -20.80
C ASP A 145 -23.94 7.30 -19.38
N VAL A 146 -22.89 6.51 -19.10
CA VAL A 146 -22.65 5.88 -17.80
C VAL A 146 -21.18 6.00 -17.41
N VAL A 147 -20.94 6.47 -16.19
CA VAL A 147 -19.61 6.49 -15.56
C VAL A 147 -19.61 5.48 -14.41
N VAL A 148 -18.77 4.45 -14.52
CA VAL A 148 -18.61 3.42 -13.47
C VAL A 148 -17.33 3.70 -12.69
N ILE A 149 -17.43 3.71 -11.37
CA ILE A 149 -16.30 4.01 -10.46
C ILE A 149 -15.89 2.73 -9.73
N GLY A 150 -14.65 2.29 -9.99
CA GLY A 150 -14.02 1.10 -9.42
C GLY A 150 -14.07 -0.10 -10.36
N ALA A 151 -12.91 -0.60 -10.78
CA ALA A 151 -12.78 -1.76 -11.66
C ALA A 151 -12.66 -3.08 -10.88
N GLY A 152 -13.52 -3.26 -9.87
CA GLY A 152 -13.73 -4.55 -9.20
C GLY A 152 -14.79 -5.40 -9.91
N GLY A 153 -15.16 -6.55 -9.35
CA GLY A 153 -16.17 -7.44 -9.93
C GLY A 153 -17.49 -6.73 -10.23
N ALA A 154 -18.03 -5.99 -9.25
CA ALA A 154 -19.28 -5.24 -9.43
C ALA A 154 -19.18 -4.15 -10.51
N GLY A 155 -18.05 -3.44 -10.59
CA GLY A 155 -17.87 -2.38 -11.58
C GLY A 155 -17.72 -2.91 -13.00
N PHE A 156 -16.98 -4.01 -13.19
CA PHE A 156 -16.94 -4.70 -14.48
C PHE A 156 -18.31 -5.24 -14.87
N SER A 157 -19.05 -5.90 -13.96
CA SER A 157 -20.40 -6.39 -14.25
C SER A 157 -21.33 -5.25 -14.67
N ALA A 158 -21.33 -4.13 -13.93
CA ALA A 158 -22.13 -2.95 -14.27
C ALA A 158 -21.74 -2.34 -15.63
N ALA A 159 -20.44 -2.22 -15.90
CA ALA A 159 -19.94 -1.66 -17.15
C ALA A 159 -20.30 -2.54 -18.35
N ILE A 160 -20.17 -3.86 -18.22
CA ILE A 160 -20.52 -4.83 -19.27
C ILE A 160 -22.02 -4.80 -19.55
N GLU A 161 -22.84 -4.81 -18.50
CA GLU A 161 -24.30 -4.78 -18.64
C GLU A 161 -24.76 -3.48 -19.33
N ALA A 162 -24.30 -2.32 -18.84
CA ALA A 162 -24.61 -1.03 -19.45
C ALA A 162 -24.14 -0.94 -20.91
N LYS A 163 -22.94 -1.46 -21.20
CA LYS A 163 -22.41 -1.49 -22.57
C LYS A 163 -23.22 -2.41 -23.48
N SER A 164 -23.66 -3.56 -22.97
CA SER A 164 -24.50 -4.51 -23.70
C SER A 164 -25.89 -3.95 -24.00
N ALA A 165 -26.40 -3.07 -23.12
CA ALA A 165 -27.60 -2.27 -23.35
C ALA A 165 -27.39 -1.09 -24.34
N GLY A 166 -26.19 -0.92 -24.89
CA GLY A 166 -25.86 0.08 -25.92
C GLY A 166 -25.32 1.41 -25.41
N ALA A 167 -25.11 1.56 -24.10
CA ALA A 167 -24.59 2.81 -23.53
C ALA A 167 -23.12 3.06 -23.93
N ASN A 168 -22.75 4.34 -24.04
CA ASN A 168 -21.36 4.76 -24.02
C ASN A 168 -20.86 4.83 -22.57
N VAL A 169 -19.98 3.89 -22.19
CA VAL A 169 -19.56 3.67 -20.80
C VAL A 169 -18.09 3.99 -20.63
N VAL A 170 -17.75 4.67 -19.54
CA VAL A 170 -16.37 4.76 -19.02
C VAL A 170 -16.29 4.07 -17.66
N LEU A 171 -15.25 3.28 -17.46
CA LEU A 171 -14.91 2.63 -16.19
C LEU A 171 -13.62 3.24 -15.66
N LEU A 172 -13.64 3.77 -14.45
CA LEU A 172 -12.50 4.42 -13.82
C LEU A 172 -11.99 3.59 -12.65
N GLU A 173 -10.68 3.37 -12.59
CA GLU A 173 -9.99 2.74 -11.48
C GLU A 173 -8.91 3.68 -10.94
N LYS A 174 -8.83 3.73 -9.61
CA LYS A 174 -7.90 4.59 -8.89
C LYS A 174 -6.54 3.91 -8.66
N MET A 175 -6.55 2.59 -8.57
CA MET A 175 -5.36 1.74 -8.46
C MET A 175 -4.62 1.66 -9.81
N PRO A 176 -3.30 1.41 -9.82
CA PRO A 176 -2.55 1.13 -11.05
C PRO A 176 -2.95 -0.21 -11.70
N ALA A 177 -3.70 -1.07 -11.00
CA ALA A 177 -4.19 -2.35 -11.49
C ALA A 177 -5.68 -2.51 -11.15
N VAL A 178 -6.42 -3.21 -12.02
CA VAL A 178 -7.85 -3.51 -11.82
C VAL A 178 -8.06 -4.69 -10.86
N GLY A 179 -9.30 -4.91 -10.43
CA GLY A 179 -9.74 -6.09 -9.70
C GLY A 179 -10.06 -5.85 -8.22
N GLY A 180 -9.40 -4.89 -7.56
CA GLY A 180 -9.67 -4.56 -6.15
C GLY A 180 -9.68 -5.79 -5.22
N ASN A 181 -10.57 -5.81 -4.23
CA ASN A 181 -10.72 -6.97 -3.34
C ASN A 181 -11.26 -8.22 -4.06
N THR A 182 -11.90 -8.07 -5.23
CA THR A 182 -12.36 -9.21 -6.03
C THR A 182 -11.17 -10.07 -6.48
N LEU A 183 -10.00 -9.46 -6.77
CA LEU A 183 -8.80 -10.16 -7.23
C LEU A 183 -8.20 -11.10 -6.17
N ILE A 184 -8.41 -10.82 -4.89
CA ILE A 184 -7.91 -11.61 -3.77
C ILE A 184 -9.00 -12.45 -3.09
N SER A 185 -10.22 -12.44 -3.62
CA SER A 185 -11.30 -13.29 -3.11
C SER A 185 -10.98 -14.75 -3.44
N GLY A 186 -10.54 -15.51 -2.44
CA GLY A 186 -10.31 -16.96 -2.57
C GLY A 186 -11.56 -17.82 -2.38
N GLY A 187 -12.73 -17.19 -2.20
CA GLY A 187 -13.99 -17.88 -1.96
C GLY A 187 -14.75 -18.27 -3.24
N GLU A 188 -15.80 -19.06 -3.05
CA GLU A 188 -16.77 -19.46 -4.07
C GLU A 188 -17.91 -18.43 -4.18
N MET A 189 -18.64 -18.43 -5.30
CA MET A 189 -19.85 -17.62 -5.46
C MET A 189 -21.06 -18.44 -5.04
N ASN A 190 -21.77 -18.02 -3.99
CA ASN A 190 -23.02 -18.66 -3.60
C ASN A 190 -24.08 -18.45 -4.68
N ALA A 191 -24.60 -19.55 -5.22
CA ALA A 191 -25.68 -19.53 -6.19
C ALA A 191 -26.56 -20.77 -6.00
N PRO A 192 -27.78 -20.65 -5.48
CA PRO A 192 -28.64 -21.80 -5.20
C PRO A 192 -29.22 -22.42 -6.46
N ASP A 193 -29.50 -23.72 -6.41
CA ASP A 193 -30.05 -24.53 -7.51
C ASP A 193 -29.21 -24.40 -8.80
N ASN A 194 -27.89 -24.40 -8.65
CA ASN A 194 -26.98 -24.25 -9.78
C ASN A 194 -26.70 -25.59 -10.48
N TRP A 195 -26.14 -25.53 -11.69
CA TRP A 195 -25.85 -26.74 -12.46
C TRP A 195 -24.78 -27.63 -11.83
N VAL A 196 -23.89 -27.07 -11.02
CA VAL A 196 -22.84 -27.81 -10.30
C VAL A 196 -23.48 -28.63 -9.17
N GLU A 197 -24.38 -28.03 -8.39
CA GLU A 197 -25.16 -28.72 -7.34
C GLU A 197 -25.94 -29.89 -7.93
N ARG A 198 -26.66 -29.66 -9.02
CA ARG A 198 -27.39 -30.72 -9.73
C ARG A 198 -26.48 -31.84 -10.21
N ALA A 199 -25.29 -31.51 -10.73
CA ALA A 199 -24.31 -32.50 -11.16
C ALA A 199 -23.74 -33.32 -9.98
N LEU A 200 -23.73 -32.75 -8.77
CA LEU A 200 -23.33 -33.41 -7.53
C LEU A 200 -24.48 -34.14 -6.82
N GLY A 201 -25.71 -34.07 -7.35
CA GLY A 201 -26.88 -34.71 -6.78
C GLY A 201 -27.51 -33.93 -5.61
N ILE A 202 -27.16 -32.66 -5.45
CA ILE A 202 -27.81 -31.73 -4.51
C ILE A 202 -29.03 -31.17 -5.24
N THR A 203 -30.23 -31.45 -4.73
CA THR A 203 -31.50 -31.14 -5.42
C THR A 203 -32.54 -30.46 -4.54
N ASP A 204 -32.17 -30.14 -3.30
CA ASP A 204 -33.03 -29.52 -2.29
C ASP A 204 -32.68 -28.05 -2.02
N ASP A 205 -31.62 -27.52 -2.65
CA ASP A 205 -31.32 -26.09 -2.57
C ASP A 205 -32.28 -25.25 -3.42
N THR A 206 -32.63 -24.07 -2.92
CA THR A 206 -33.60 -23.17 -3.55
C THR A 206 -33.25 -21.72 -3.24
N ALA A 207 -33.68 -20.79 -4.10
CA ALA A 207 -33.57 -19.35 -3.83
C ALA A 207 -34.21 -18.95 -2.48
N GLU A 208 -35.32 -19.59 -2.08
CA GLU A 208 -35.98 -19.29 -0.81
C GLU A 208 -35.17 -19.81 0.39
N LEU A 209 -34.52 -20.98 0.27
CA LEU A 209 -33.60 -21.46 1.29
C LEU A 209 -32.40 -20.52 1.44
N PHE A 210 -31.78 -20.12 0.32
CA PHE A 210 -30.67 -19.18 0.31
C PHE A 210 -31.03 -17.80 0.88
N TYR A 211 -32.24 -17.29 0.57
CA TYR A 211 -32.78 -16.07 1.19
C TYR A 211 -32.86 -16.20 2.71
N ASN A 212 -33.47 -17.28 3.21
CA ASN A 212 -33.66 -17.50 4.64
C ASN A 212 -32.33 -17.66 5.38
N ASP A 213 -31.38 -18.38 4.81
CA ASP A 213 -30.03 -18.54 5.38
C ASP A 213 -29.25 -17.23 5.37
N THR A 214 -29.35 -16.43 4.31
CA THR A 214 -28.71 -15.11 4.24
C THR A 214 -29.31 -14.15 5.27
N MET A 215 -30.64 -14.11 5.40
CA MET A 215 -31.31 -13.29 6.41
C MET A 215 -30.93 -13.72 7.83
N LYS A 216 -30.89 -15.03 8.09
CA LYS A 216 -30.51 -15.58 9.40
C LYS A 216 -29.04 -15.29 9.72
N GLY A 217 -28.14 -15.47 8.76
CA GLY A 217 -26.71 -15.20 8.91
C GLY A 217 -26.38 -13.72 9.11
N GLY A 218 -27.22 -12.82 8.59
CA GLY A 218 -27.13 -11.37 8.80
C GLY A 218 -27.91 -10.86 10.02
N ASP A 219 -28.21 -11.72 11.00
CA ASP A 219 -28.99 -11.40 12.22
C ASP A 219 -30.34 -10.73 11.93
N THR A 220 -30.95 -11.02 10.77
CA THR A 220 -32.19 -10.43 10.25
C THR A 220 -32.14 -8.91 10.03
N LEU A 221 -30.94 -8.32 9.98
CA LEU A 221 -30.73 -6.88 9.80
C LEU A 221 -30.60 -6.45 8.34
N GLY A 222 -30.41 -7.40 7.41
CA GLY A 222 -30.32 -7.12 5.99
C GLY A 222 -31.62 -6.54 5.41
N ASP A 223 -31.51 -5.67 4.41
CA ASP A 223 -32.69 -5.22 3.67
C ASP A 223 -33.31 -6.40 2.92
N THR A 224 -34.47 -6.85 3.39
CA THR A 224 -35.23 -7.97 2.83
C THR A 224 -35.40 -7.91 1.32
N LYS A 225 -35.57 -6.72 0.73
CA LYS A 225 -35.71 -6.58 -0.73
C LYS A 225 -34.40 -6.85 -1.45
N MET A 226 -33.29 -6.36 -0.90
CA MET A 226 -31.97 -6.58 -1.49
C MET A 226 -31.53 -8.03 -1.35
N VAL A 227 -31.78 -8.66 -0.19
CA VAL A 227 -31.47 -10.08 0.02
C VAL A 227 -32.33 -10.97 -0.87
N ARG A 228 -33.59 -10.58 -1.13
CA ARG A 228 -34.45 -11.29 -2.08
C ARG A 228 -33.92 -11.20 -3.51
N ILE A 229 -33.52 -10.01 -3.96
CA ILE A 229 -32.88 -9.83 -5.27
C ILE A 229 -31.59 -10.65 -5.38
N LEU A 230 -30.76 -10.65 -4.33
CA LEU A 230 -29.54 -11.46 -4.27
C LEU A 230 -29.85 -12.94 -4.49
N ALA A 231 -30.89 -13.47 -3.84
CA ALA A 231 -31.23 -14.88 -3.91
C ALA A 231 -31.90 -15.28 -5.23
N GLU A 232 -32.85 -14.47 -5.70
CA GLU A 232 -33.63 -14.76 -6.92
C GLU A 232 -32.81 -14.56 -8.20
N ASN A 233 -31.80 -13.68 -8.20
CA ASN A 233 -30.96 -13.37 -9.37
C ASN A 233 -29.55 -13.98 -9.29
N ALA A 234 -29.29 -14.90 -8.36
CA ALA A 234 -27.98 -15.54 -8.23
C ALA A 234 -27.62 -16.41 -9.45
N LEU A 235 -28.62 -16.90 -10.18
CA LEU A 235 -28.47 -17.53 -11.48
C LEU A 235 -29.20 -16.71 -12.54
N THR A 236 -28.68 -16.73 -13.76
CA THR A 236 -29.40 -16.18 -14.91
C THR A 236 -30.66 -17.01 -15.18
N SER A 237 -31.78 -16.31 -15.36
CA SER A 237 -33.02 -16.86 -15.92
C SER A 237 -32.83 -17.38 -17.35
#